data_AF-A0A1H3Y433-F1
#
_entry.id   AF-A0A1H3Y433-F1
#
_cell.length_a   1.000
_cell.length_b   1.000
_cell.length_c   1.000
_cell.angle_alpha   90.00
_cell.angle_beta   90.00
_cell.angle_gamma   90.00
#
_symmetry.space_group_name_H-M   'P 1'
#
loop_
_entity.id
_entity.type
_entity.pdbx_description
1 polymer ?
#
loop_
_entity_poly.entity_id
_entity_poly.type
_entity_poly.pdbx_seq_one_letter_code
_entity_poly.pdbx_strand_id
1 'polypeptide(L)'
;MNKPKFSIKDYPGKYAMHCDKWVKSDVFCRYMDSVGREWRDGTRYIEDNPYDDIGSEMAYTLDVGTYRDYVSLGNTYGYTILEFDDFDWSKSVPESTHEPNQRQFSTGAVRDDATGKGRCDLLPPNAILKLAKHFEKGSTHYGDRNWEKGIPTHSFLDSGMRHLLKYSAGYTDEDHLTAAIWNLMCLLETEILRPEMQDLPARMAIMGENYD
;
A
#
# COMPACT_ATOMS: atom_id res chain seq x y z
N MET A 1 2.36 -25.67 -24.84
CA MET A 1 1.09 -26.38 -24.59
C MET A 1 0.02 -25.33 -24.34
N ASN A 2 -1.22 -25.53 -24.80
CA ASN A 2 -2.31 -24.63 -24.44
C ASN A 2 -2.60 -24.80 -22.94
N LYS A 3 -2.53 -23.70 -22.17
CA LYS A 3 -2.88 -23.70 -20.75
C LYS A 3 -4.39 -23.99 -20.59
N PRO A 4 -4.82 -24.73 -19.54
CA PRO A 4 -6.23 -24.94 -19.28
C PRO A 4 -6.93 -23.63 -18.91
N LYS A 5 -8.22 -23.50 -19.24
CA LYS A 5 -9.03 -22.39 -18.73
C LYS A 5 -9.31 -22.60 -17.25
N PHE A 6 -9.24 -21.52 -16.47
CA PHE A 6 -9.60 -21.57 -15.06
C PHE A 6 -11.13 -21.61 -14.87
N SER A 7 -11.58 -22.48 -13.97
CA SER A 7 -12.96 -22.55 -13.48
C SER A 7 -12.91 -22.83 -11.98
N ILE A 8 -13.53 -21.95 -11.19
CA ILE A 8 -13.55 -22.09 -9.72
C ILE A 8 -14.23 -23.39 -9.27
N LYS A 9 -15.16 -23.91 -10.06
CA LYS A 9 -15.90 -25.14 -9.77
C LYS A 9 -15.01 -26.38 -9.77
N ASP A 10 -13.85 -26.29 -10.42
CA ASP A 10 -12.91 -27.41 -10.57
C ASP A 10 -12.02 -27.57 -9.33
N TYR A 11 -12.07 -26.60 -8.40
CA TYR A 11 -11.22 -26.52 -7.21
C TYR A 11 -12.04 -26.42 -5.91
N PRO A 12 -12.85 -27.45 -5.57
CA PRO A 12 -13.62 -27.44 -4.33
C PRO A 12 -12.70 -27.63 -3.11
N GLY A 13 -12.87 -26.78 -2.09
CA GLY A 13 -12.13 -26.87 -0.84
C GLY A 13 -10.89 -25.97 -0.79
N LYS A 14 -9.82 -26.46 -0.15
CA LYS A 14 -8.64 -25.64 0.19
C LYS A 14 -7.69 -25.44 -0.99
N TYR A 15 -8.11 -24.60 -1.92
CA TYR A 15 -7.28 -24.08 -3.00
C TYR A 15 -7.13 -22.58 -2.85
N ALA A 16 -5.96 -22.07 -3.22
CA ALA A 16 -5.72 -20.63 -3.26
C ALA A 16 -5.05 -20.24 -4.57
N MET A 17 -5.44 -19.11 -5.16
CA MET A 17 -4.78 -18.56 -6.35
C MET A 17 -3.68 -17.62 -5.91
N HIS A 18 -2.44 -17.85 -6.31
CA HIS A 18 -1.33 -16.93 -6.12
C HIS A 18 -1.19 -16.01 -7.34
N CYS A 19 -0.98 -14.72 -7.09
CA CYS A 19 -0.76 -13.70 -8.11
C CYS A 19 0.48 -12.88 -7.73
N ASP A 20 1.57 -13.06 -8.47
CA ASP A 20 2.87 -12.38 -8.26
C ASP A 20 2.91 -10.93 -8.76
N LYS A 21 1.84 -10.45 -9.41
CA LYS A 21 1.72 -9.08 -9.94
C LYS A 21 0.32 -8.53 -9.79
N TRP A 22 0.23 -7.23 -9.56
CA TRP A 22 -1.04 -6.49 -9.46
C TRP A 22 -1.96 -6.76 -10.66
N VAL A 23 -1.42 -6.71 -11.88
CA VAL A 23 -2.22 -6.94 -13.11
C VAL A 23 -2.84 -8.35 -13.18
N LYS A 24 -2.18 -9.35 -12.59
CA LYS A 24 -2.70 -10.73 -12.53
C LYS A 24 -3.77 -10.86 -11.45
N SER A 25 -3.53 -10.22 -10.31
CA SER A 25 -4.49 -10.18 -9.21
C SER A 25 -5.77 -9.43 -9.62
N ASP A 26 -5.67 -8.32 -10.36
CA ASP A 26 -6.82 -7.60 -10.92
C ASP A 26 -7.65 -8.50 -11.85
N VAL A 27 -6.98 -9.23 -12.75
CA VAL A 27 -7.64 -10.22 -13.62
C VAL A 27 -8.37 -11.29 -12.80
N PHE A 28 -7.71 -11.83 -11.78
CA PHE A 28 -8.28 -12.87 -10.93
C PHE A 28 -9.49 -12.36 -10.14
N CYS A 29 -9.40 -11.19 -9.51
CA CYS A 29 -10.48 -10.57 -8.75
C CYS A 29 -11.70 -10.29 -9.63
N ARG A 30 -11.49 -9.76 -10.85
CA ARG A 30 -12.56 -9.57 -11.83
C ARG A 30 -13.23 -10.87 -12.22
N TYR A 31 -12.46 -11.94 -12.42
CA TYR A 31 -13.03 -13.26 -12.69
C TYR A 31 -13.91 -13.71 -11.53
N MET A 32 -13.43 -13.60 -10.27
CA MET A 32 -14.17 -14.00 -9.07
C MET A 32 -15.49 -13.24 -8.91
N ASP A 33 -15.47 -11.92 -9.12
CA ASP A 33 -16.68 -11.09 -9.13
C ASP A 33 -17.66 -11.51 -10.26
N SER A 34 -17.14 -11.78 -11.47
CA SER A 34 -17.97 -12.17 -12.62
C SER A 34 -18.71 -13.50 -12.43
N VAL A 35 -18.18 -14.37 -11.57
CA VAL A 35 -18.83 -15.64 -11.19
C VAL A 35 -19.64 -15.52 -9.89
N GLY A 36 -19.89 -14.30 -9.42
CA GLY A 36 -20.76 -13.99 -8.28
C GLY A 36 -20.14 -14.35 -6.93
N ARG A 37 -18.82 -14.30 -6.79
CA ARG A 37 -18.13 -14.48 -5.51
C ARG A 37 -17.90 -13.13 -4.85
N GLU A 38 -17.88 -13.14 -3.53
CA GLU A 38 -17.62 -12.01 -2.66
C GLU A 38 -16.55 -12.40 -1.65
N TRP A 39 -15.87 -11.40 -1.10
CA TRP A 39 -14.99 -11.57 0.04
C TRP A 39 -15.80 -11.99 1.29
N ARG A 40 -15.10 -12.51 2.30
CA ARG A 40 -15.71 -13.04 3.53
C ARG A 40 -16.56 -12.01 4.28
N ASP A 41 -16.21 -10.74 4.17
CA ASP A 41 -16.91 -9.61 4.77
C ASP A 41 -18.13 -9.13 3.94
N GLY A 42 -18.35 -9.72 2.76
CA GLY A 42 -19.40 -9.32 1.81
C GLY A 42 -18.96 -8.26 0.80
N THR A 43 -17.70 -7.80 0.85
CA THR A 43 -17.16 -6.86 -0.13
C THR A 43 -17.01 -7.54 -1.49
N ARG A 44 -17.28 -6.83 -2.59
CA ARG A 44 -17.08 -7.38 -3.93
C ARG A 44 -15.59 -7.44 -4.28
N TYR A 45 -15.18 -8.47 -5.01
CA TYR A 45 -13.79 -8.62 -5.45
C TYR A 45 -13.28 -7.46 -6.32
N ILE A 46 -14.17 -6.70 -6.98
CA ILE A 46 -13.78 -5.52 -7.76
C ILE A 46 -13.65 -4.24 -6.93
N GLU A 47 -14.16 -4.23 -5.70
CA GLU A 47 -14.13 -3.07 -4.81
C GLU A 47 -12.90 -3.08 -3.89
N ASP A 48 -12.34 -4.26 -3.64
CA ASP A 48 -11.17 -4.44 -2.80
C ASP A 48 -10.20 -5.44 -3.46
N ASN A 49 -9.00 -4.95 -3.79
CA ASN A 49 -7.89 -5.75 -4.28
C ASN A 49 -6.74 -5.71 -3.27
N PRO A 50 -6.55 -6.77 -2.49
CA PRO A 50 -5.59 -6.78 -1.39
C PRO A 50 -4.12 -6.81 -1.84
N TYR A 51 -3.85 -6.79 -3.16
CA TYR A 51 -2.49 -6.73 -3.68
C TYR A 51 -1.82 -5.41 -3.32
N ASP A 52 -2.62 -4.36 -3.12
CA ASP A 52 -2.12 -3.06 -2.68
C ASP A 52 -1.51 -3.12 -1.27
N ASP A 53 -1.90 -4.09 -0.43
CA ASP A 53 -1.41 -4.23 0.94
C ASP A 53 -0.16 -5.12 1.08
N ILE A 54 -0.16 -6.29 0.42
CA ILE A 54 0.86 -7.33 0.65
C ILE A 54 1.57 -7.82 -0.62
N GLY A 55 1.22 -7.28 -1.78
CA GLY A 55 1.95 -7.48 -3.04
C GLY A 55 2.06 -8.95 -3.49
N SER A 56 3.25 -9.31 -3.97
CA SER A 56 3.52 -10.60 -4.63
C SER A 56 3.55 -11.81 -3.69
N GLU A 57 3.36 -11.62 -2.39
CA GLU A 57 3.30 -12.73 -1.43
C GLU A 57 1.87 -13.25 -1.26
N MET A 58 0.89 -12.68 -1.96
CA MET A 58 -0.51 -12.98 -1.71
C MET A 58 -1.10 -14.15 -2.49
N ALA A 59 -1.82 -15.01 -1.78
CA ALA A 59 -2.76 -15.94 -2.39
C ALA A 59 -4.19 -15.79 -1.85
N TYR A 60 -5.14 -16.01 -2.76
CA TYR A 60 -6.58 -15.80 -2.60
C TYR A 60 -7.27 -17.14 -2.36
N THR A 61 -7.78 -17.38 -1.16
CA THR A 61 -8.48 -18.64 -0.85
C THR A 61 -9.79 -18.73 -1.63
N LEU A 62 -9.98 -19.83 -2.36
CA LEU A 62 -11.15 -20.01 -3.22
C LEU A 62 -12.41 -20.42 -2.44
N ASP A 63 -12.27 -20.99 -1.24
CA ASP A 63 -13.37 -21.48 -0.41
C ASP A 63 -13.99 -20.41 0.49
N VAL A 64 -13.16 -19.75 1.30
CA VAL A 64 -13.58 -18.82 2.36
C VAL A 64 -13.73 -17.38 1.84
N GLY A 65 -13.10 -17.04 0.71
CA GLY A 65 -13.07 -15.66 0.22
C GLY A 65 -12.24 -14.75 1.13
N THR A 66 -11.01 -15.16 1.45
CA THR A 66 -9.99 -14.34 2.14
C THR A 66 -8.70 -14.38 1.35
N TYR A 67 -7.74 -13.52 1.70
CA TYR A 67 -6.38 -13.56 1.20
C TYR A 67 -5.39 -13.71 2.36
N ARG A 68 -4.23 -14.32 2.11
CA ARG A 68 -3.09 -14.44 3.05
C ARG A 68 -1.80 -14.64 2.27
N ASP A 69 -0.67 -14.62 2.97
CA ASP A 69 0.61 -15.00 2.37
C ASP A 69 0.57 -16.47 1.89
N TYR A 70 1.01 -16.71 0.65
CA TYR A 70 0.87 -18.03 0.00
C TYR A 70 1.74 -19.10 0.69
N VAL A 71 2.83 -18.69 1.34
CA VAL A 71 3.72 -19.57 2.10
C VAL A 71 3.01 -20.17 3.31
N SER A 72 2.33 -19.35 4.12
CA SER A 72 1.56 -19.84 5.27
C SER A 72 0.33 -20.62 4.82
N LEU A 73 -0.33 -20.21 3.73
CA LEU A 73 -1.47 -20.97 3.19
C LEU A 73 -1.07 -22.41 2.85
N GLY A 74 0.05 -22.59 2.15
CA GLY A 74 0.60 -23.91 1.85
C GLY A 74 1.03 -24.68 3.10
N ASN A 75 1.92 -24.09 3.89
CA ASN A 75 2.62 -24.80 4.97
C ASN A 75 1.78 -24.99 6.24
N THR A 76 0.97 -24.00 6.60
CA THR A 76 0.24 -23.95 7.88
C THR A 76 -1.21 -24.38 7.71
N TYR A 77 -1.86 -23.92 6.65
CA TYR A 77 -3.31 -24.12 6.48
C TYR A 77 -3.66 -25.27 5.55
N GLY A 78 -2.67 -25.87 4.88
CA GLY A 78 -2.82 -27.02 4.00
C GLY A 78 -3.55 -26.70 2.69
N TYR A 79 -3.41 -25.47 2.20
CA TYR A 79 -3.94 -25.08 0.91
C TYR A 79 -3.05 -25.58 -0.22
N THR A 80 -3.68 -26.03 -1.31
CA THR A 80 -2.98 -26.20 -2.58
C THR A 80 -2.92 -24.85 -3.29
N ILE A 81 -1.70 -24.37 -3.56
CA ILE A 81 -1.49 -23.12 -4.27
C ILE A 81 -1.56 -23.37 -5.78
N LEU A 82 -2.39 -22.58 -6.45
CA LEU A 82 -2.51 -22.51 -7.90
C LEU A 82 -1.76 -21.26 -8.36
N GLU A 83 -0.89 -21.39 -9.35
CA GLU A 83 -0.21 -20.24 -9.93
C GLU A 83 -1.08 -19.62 -11.02
N PHE A 84 -1.24 -18.30 -11.00
CA PHE A 84 -1.99 -17.59 -12.02
C PHE A 84 -1.51 -17.95 -13.45
N ASP A 85 -0.19 -18.08 -13.60
CA ASP A 85 0.43 -18.39 -14.88
C ASP A 85 0.20 -19.83 -15.36
N ASP A 86 -0.42 -20.72 -14.57
CA ASP A 86 -0.76 -22.07 -15.04
C ASP A 86 -2.03 -22.10 -15.90
N PHE A 87 -2.77 -20.99 -15.99
CA PHE A 87 -4.08 -20.93 -16.65
C PHE A 87 -4.11 -20.00 -17.87
N ASP A 88 -5.05 -20.32 -18.76
CA ASP A 88 -5.48 -19.44 -19.84
C ASP A 88 -6.61 -18.53 -19.35
N TRP A 89 -6.28 -17.25 -19.18
CA TRP A 89 -7.20 -16.18 -18.79
C TRP A 89 -7.83 -15.46 -19.98
N SER A 90 -7.53 -15.89 -21.21
CA SER A 90 -8.10 -15.28 -22.40
C SER A 90 -9.62 -15.50 -22.43
N LYS A 91 -10.36 -14.38 -22.43
CA LYS A 91 -11.84 -14.32 -22.38
C LYS A 91 -12.49 -14.71 -21.04
N SER A 92 -11.72 -14.94 -19.97
CA SER A 92 -12.26 -15.18 -18.61
C SER A 92 -12.58 -13.88 -17.87
N VAL A 93 -12.10 -12.77 -18.41
CA VAL A 93 -12.26 -11.41 -17.88
C VAL A 93 -13.13 -10.68 -18.90
N PRO A 94 -14.28 -10.11 -18.50
CA PRO A 94 -14.81 -8.98 -19.24
C PRO A 94 -13.67 -7.98 -19.42
N GLU A 95 -13.45 -7.50 -20.64
CA GLU A 95 -12.52 -6.39 -20.90
C GLU A 95 -12.72 -5.34 -19.80
N SER A 96 -11.62 -4.90 -19.16
CA SER A 96 -11.64 -4.03 -17.97
C SER A 96 -12.82 -3.06 -18.03
N THR A 97 -13.86 -3.31 -17.23
CA THR A 97 -14.97 -2.36 -17.05
C THR A 97 -14.58 -1.22 -16.14
N HIS A 98 -13.29 -1.05 -15.81
CA HIS A 98 -12.76 0.29 -15.59
C HIS A 98 -12.84 1.03 -16.93
N GLU A 99 -14.06 1.39 -17.34
CA GLU A 99 -14.23 2.74 -17.84
C GLU A 99 -13.64 3.62 -16.73
N PRO A 100 -12.55 4.37 -16.97
CA PRO A 100 -12.12 5.35 -15.99
C PRO A 100 -13.37 6.17 -15.68
N ASN A 101 -13.85 6.11 -14.43
CA ASN A 101 -14.97 6.95 -14.04
C ASN A 101 -14.55 8.37 -14.44
N GLN A 102 -15.33 9.01 -15.28
CA GLN A 102 -14.98 10.30 -15.85
C GLN A 102 -15.90 11.32 -15.21
N ARG A 103 -15.32 12.35 -14.61
CA ARG A 103 -16.07 13.54 -14.23
C ARG A 103 -16.12 14.49 -15.42
N GLN A 104 -17.33 14.89 -15.77
CA GLN A 104 -17.56 15.94 -16.75
C GLN A 104 -17.86 17.25 -16.03
N PHE A 105 -17.17 18.32 -16.43
CA PHE A 105 -17.42 19.66 -15.92
C PHE A 105 -18.52 20.35 -16.74
N SER A 106 -19.17 21.35 -16.17
CA SER A 106 -20.20 22.16 -16.87
C SER A 106 -19.69 22.83 -18.15
N THR A 107 -18.37 22.97 -18.30
CA THR A 107 -17.69 23.47 -19.51
C THR A 107 -17.57 22.43 -20.63
N GLY A 108 -17.97 21.18 -20.39
CA GLY A 108 -17.80 20.04 -21.29
C GLY A 108 -16.44 19.34 -21.18
N ALA A 109 -15.51 19.86 -20.37
CA ALA A 109 -14.24 19.19 -20.11
C ALA A 109 -14.45 17.86 -19.38
N VAL A 110 -13.63 16.86 -19.71
CA VAL A 110 -13.69 15.53 -19.11
C VAL A 110 -12.34 15.22 -18.45
N ARG A 111 -12.37 14.65 -17.24
CA ARG A 111 -11.18 14.18 -16.52
C ARG A 111 -11.50 12.87 -15.81
N ASP A 112 -10.47 12.07 -15.58
CA ASP A 112 -10.58 10.91 -14.70
C ASP A 112 -11.09 11.30 -13.32
N ASP A 113 -11.77 10.37 -12.70
CA ASP A 113 -12.24 10.43 -11.34
C ASP A 113 -11.07 10.54 -10.37
N ALA A 114 -11.33 11.21 -9.25
CA ALA A 114 -10.32 11.55 -8.25
C ALA A 114 -10.26 10.54 -7.10
N THR A 115 -11.13 9.53 -7.06
CA THR A 115 -11.14 8.50 -6.01
C THR A 115 -9.81 7.75 -5.98
N GLY A 116 -9.29 7.50 -4.78
CA GLY A 116 -8.01 6.81 -4.56
C GLY A 116 -6.74 7.62 -4.85
N LYS A 117 -6.84 8.81 -5.45
CA LYS A 117 -5.66 9.61 -5.88
C LYS A 117 -5.16 10.64 -4.86
N GLY A 118 -5.86 10.77 -3.73
CA GLY A 118 -5.59 11.78 -2.70
C GLY A 118 -6.14 13.18 -3.03
N ARG A 119 -6.33 14.00 -1.99
CA ARG A 119 -6.89 15.37 -2.09
C ARG A 119 -5.85 16.43 -1.77
N CYS A 120 -4.92 16.65 -2.70
CA CYS A 120 -3.84 17.64 -2.55
C CYS A 120 -4.37 19.07 -2.30
N ASP A 121 -5.56 19.39 -2.80
CA ASP A 121 -6.23 20.68 -2.60
C ASP A 121 -6.66 20.92 -1.14
N LEU A 122 -6.74 19.88 -0.31
CA LEU A 122 -7.05 19.98 1.12
C LEU A 122 -5.81 20.08 2.00
N LEU A 123 -4.60 19.99 1.44
CA LEU A 123 -3.38 20.10 2.23
C LEU A 123 -3.23 21.53 2.78
N PRO A 124 -2.74 21.70 4.03
CA PRO A 124 -2.58 23.03 4.64
C PRO A 124 -1.41 23.80 4.00
N PRO A 125 -1.65 24.76 3.09
CA PRO A 125 -0.59 25.32 2.24
C PRO A 125 0.45 26.09 3.06
N ASN A 126 0.02 26.81 4.10
CA ASN A 126 0.93 27.57 4.96
C ASN A 126 1.86 26.65 5.78
N ALA A 127 1.39 25.48 6.18
CA ALA A 127 2.23 24.51 6.90
C ALA A 127 3.28 23.90 5.95
N ILE A 128 2.88 23.58 4.71
CA ILE A 128 3.81 23.11 3.67
C ILE A 128 4.89 24.14 3.39
N LEU A 129 4.54 25.41 3.22
CA LEU A 129 5.51 26.48 2.98
C LEU A 129 6.46 26.69 4.18
N LYS A 130 5.97 26.54 5.42
CA LYS A 130 6.83 26.56 6.62
C LYS A 130 7.81 25.39 6.63
N LEU A 131 7.33 24.19 6.33
CA LEU A 131 8.18 22.99 6.22
C LEU A 131 9.23 23.16 5.12
N ALA A 132 8.88 23.72 3.96
CA ALA A 132 9.83 24.00 2.88
C ALA A 132 10.98 24.92 3.32
N LYS A 133 10.69 25.97 4.10
CA LYS A 133 11.73 26.83 4.70
C LYS A 133 12.62 26.08 5.70
N HIS A 134 12.07 25.08 6.40
CA HIS A 134 12.86 24.22 7.28
C HIS A 134 13.84 23.34 6.48
N PHE A 135 13.41 22.79 5.34
CA PHE A 135 14.31 22.10 4.40
C PHE A 135 15.42 23.02 3.88
N GLU A 136 15.10 24.25 3.48
CA GLU A 136 16.09 25.25 3.04
C GLU A 136 17.12 25.53 4.14
N LYS A 137 16.68 25.78 5.39
CA LYS A 137 17.60 25.95 6.52
C LYS A 137 18.52 24.73 6.69
N GLY A 138 17.96 23.53 6.62
CA GLY A 138 18.74 22.29 6.70
C GLY A 138 19.76 22.16 5.57
N SER A 139 19.40 22.51 4.33
CA SER A 139 20.30 22.38 3.18
C SER A 139 21.49 23.33 3.25
N THR A 140 21.32 24.54 3.83
CA THR A 140 22.46 25.44 4.05
C THR A 140 23.52 24.88 5.01
N HIS A 141 23.13 23.98 5.92
CA HIS A 141 24.02 23.38 6.91
C HIS A 141 24.59 22.03 6.47
N TYR A 142 23.77 21.17 5.87
CA TYR A 142 24.12 19.78 5.56
C TYR A 142 24.28 19.48 4.06
N GLY A 143 24.04 20.49 3.21
CA GLY A 143 23.93 20.34 1.77
C GLY A 143 22.56 19.83 1.33
N ASP A 144 22.28 19.97 0.04
CA ASP A 144 21.03 19.52 -0.56
C ASP A 144 20.84 18.00 -0.41
N ARG A 145 19.58 17.59 -0.22
CA ARG A 145 19.16 16.18 -0.18
C ARG A 145 19.90 15.32 0.85
N ASN A 146 20.45 15.91 1.92
CA ASN A 146 21.23 15.17 2.92
C ASN A 146 20.42 14.04 3.60
N TRP A 147 19.14 14.27 3.89
CA TRP A 147 18.26 13.30 4.54
C TRP A 147 18.02 12.04 3.71
N GLU A 148 18.09 12.13 2.37
CA GLU A 148 17.87 11.01 1.45
C GLU A 148 19.00 9.99 1.44
N LYS A 149 20.16 10.34 2.00
CA LYS A 149 21.30 9.42 2.16
C LYS A 149 20.94 8.22 3.04
N GLY A 150 19.90 8.34 3.86
CA GLY A 150 19.43 7.32 4.79
C GLY A 150 19.77 7.73 6.21
N ILE A 151 18.74 7.86 7.03
CA ILE A 151 18.83 8.13 8.47
C ILE A 151 18.06 7.00 9.15
N PRO A 152 18.64 6.31 10.16
CA PRO A 152 17.94 5.23 10.85
C PRO A 152 16.64 5.71 11.51
N THR A 153 15.62 4.85 11.51
CA THR A 153 14.25 5.21 11.94
C THR A 153 14.21 5.75 13.37
N HIS A 154 14.94 5.14 14.31
CA HIS A 154 14.97 5.63 15.69
C HIS A 154 15.47 7.07 15.81
N SER A 155 16.36 7.51 14.91
CA SER A 155 16.96 8.85 14.94
C SER A 155 15.94 9.93 14.58
N PHE A 156 15.12 9.68 13.54
CA PHE A 156 13.98 10.56 13.23
C PHE A 156 12.98 10.59 14.38
N LEU A 157 12.61 9.42 14.92
CA LEU A 157 11.57 9.32 15.95
C LEU A 157 11.98 10.02 17.26
N ASP A 158 13.19 9.75 17.74
CA ASP A 158 13.75 10.38 18.94
C ASP A 158 13.81 11.90 18.76
N SER A 159 14.33 12.38 17.62
CA SER A 159 14.41 13.81 17.30
C SER A 159 13.04 14.49 17.22
N GLY A 160 12.11 13.88 16.49
CA GLY A 160 10.73 14.35 16.39
C GLY A 160 10.06 14.44 17.76
N MET A 161 10.23 13.43 18.62
CA MET A 161 9.65 13.40 19.96
C MET A 161 10.21 14.51 20.85
N ARG A 162 11.52 14.76 20.83
CA ARG A 162 12.11 15.87 21.60
C ARG A 162 11.56 17.22 21.16
N HIS A 163 11.47 17.47 19.86
CA HIS A 163 10.90 18.72 19.36
C HIS A 163 9.42 18.86 19.75
N LEU A 164 8.63 17.79 19.67
CA LEU A 164 7.24 17.79 20.09
C LEU A 164 7.07 18.06 21.59
N LEU A 165 7.93 17.46 22.44
CA LEU A 165 7.94 17.72 23.88
C LEU A 165 8.31 19.18 24.19
N LYS A 166 9.33 19.73 23.53
CA LYS A 166 9.71 21.14 23.68
C LYS A 166 8.59 22.10 23.27
N TYR A 167 7.95 21.84 22.12
CA TYR A 167 6.78 22.59 21.69
C TYR A 167 5.65 22.53 22.74
N SER A 168 5.36 21.34 23.25
CA SER A 168 4.32 21.12 24.25
C SER A 168 4.60 21.82 25.58
N ALA A 169 5.88 21.96 25.93
CA ALA A 169 6.33 22.69 27.11
C ALA A 169 6.47 24.21 26.90
N GLY A 170 6.13 24.72 25.71
CA GLY A 170 6.11 26.15 25.40
C GLY A 170 7.48 26.77 25.09
N TYR A 171 8.46 25.97 24.71
CA TYR A 171 9.77 26.46 24.29
C TYR A 171 9.67 27.19 22.94
N THR A 172 10.47 28.25 22.78
CA THR A 172 10.44 29.12 21.59
C THR A 172 11.84 29.46 21.06
N ASP A 173 12.87 28.71 21.47
CA ASP A 173 14.25 28.90 21.01
C ASP A 173 14.43 28.54 19.53
N GLU A 174 13.51 27.77 18.96
CA GLU A 174 13.41 27.47 17.53
C GLU A 174 11.95 27.10 17.17
N ASP A 175 11.67 26.90 15.87
CA ASP A 175 10.38 26.39 15.41
C ASP A 175 10.28 24.86 15.63
N HIS A 176 10.07 24.46 16.88
CA HIS A 176 10.01 23.06 17.27
C HIS A 176 8.89 22.28 16.59
N LEU A 177 7.71 22.90 16.37
CA LEU A 177 6.60 22.18 15.73
C LEU A 177 6.95 21.82 14.29
N THR A 178 7.53 22.77 13.53
CA THR A 178 7.99 22.48 12.17
C THR A 178 9.12 21.45 12.15
N ALA A 179 10.05 21.51 13.11
CA ALA A 179 11.12 20.51 13.23
C ALA A 179 10.60 19.10 13.55
N ALA A 180 9.58 18.98 14.40
CA ALA A 180 8.92 17.71 14.68
C ALA A 180 8.24 17.15 13.42
N ILE A 181 7.48 18.00 12.71
CA ILE A 181 6.83 17.61 11.44
C ILE A 181 7.86 17.18 10.39
N TRP A 182 9.00 17.88 10.30
CA TRP A 182 10.07 17.52 9.38
C TRP A 182 10.60 16.10 9.63
N ASN A 183 10.86 15.75 10.89
CA ASN A 183 11.32 14.40 11.24
C ASN A 183 10.29 13.33 10.87
N LEU A 184 9.00 13.57 11.14
CA LEU A 184 7.94 12.61 10.83
C LEU A 184 7.69 12.46 9.32
N MET A 185 7.73 13.57 8.57
CA MET A 185 7.57 13.55 7.11
C MET A 185 8.75 12.83 6.42
N CYS A 186 9.99 13.12 6.84
CA CYS A 186 11.16 12.43 6.31
C CYS A 186 11.22 10.97 6.73
N LEU A 187 10.74 10.62 7.92
CA LEU A 187 10.58 9.23 8.33
C LEU A 187 9.62 8.49 7.42
N LEU A 188 8.41 9.01 7.20
CA LEU A 188 7.40 8.40 6.32
C LEU A 188 7.97 8.13 4.91
N GLU A 189 8.66 9.11 4.33
CA GLU A 189 9.30 8.97 3.02
C GLU A 189 10.45 7.95 3.04
N THR A 190 11.23 7.93 4.12
CA THR A 190 12.34 6.97 4.29
C THR A 190 11.81 5.55 4.40
N GLU A 191 10.67 5.31 5.06
CA GLU A 191 10.06 3.97 5.11
C GLU A 191 9.66 3.45 3.73
N ILE A 192 9.21 4.35 2.84
CA ILE A 192 8.83 4.02 1.46
C ILE A 192 10.07 3.75 0.60
N LEU A 193 11.06 4.63 0.66
CA LEU A 193 12.20 4.60 -0.26
C LEU A 193 13.38 3.74 0.21
N ARG A 194 13.52 3.57 1.53
CA ARG A 194 14.69 2.99 2.21
C ARG A 194 14.25 2.12 3.40
N PRO A 195 13.42 1.08 3.19
CA PRO A 195 12.89 0.25 4.27
C PRO A 195 13.99 -0.43 5.12
N GLU A 196 15.20 -0.59 4.59
CA GLU A 196 16.35 -1.13 5.32
C GLU A 196 16.89 -0.20 6.43
N MET A 197 16.38 1.04 6.52
CA MET A 197 16.66 1.98 7.61
C MET A 197 15.74 1.77 8.82
N GLN A 198 14.80 0.82 8.77
CA GLN A 198 13.99 0.45 9.92
C GLN A 198 14.84 -0.29 10.95
N ASP A 199 14.94 0.27 12.16
CA ASP A 199 15.77 -0.28 13.24
C ASP A 199 15.10 -0.19 14.62
N LEU A 200 13.81 0.15 14.68
CA LEU A 200 13.05 0.08 15.91
C LEU A 200 12.81 -1.38 16.29
N PRO A 201 13.17 -1.84 17.51
CA PRO A 201 13.03 -3.23 17.92
C PRO A 201 11.62 -3.80 17.73
N ALA A 202 10.57 -3.02 18.03
CA ALA A 202 9.19 -3.46 17.86
C ALA A 202 8.80 -3.65 16.39
N ARG A 203 9.25 -2.75 15.49
CA ARG A 203 8.99 -2.85 14.05
C ARG A 203 9.76 -4.01 13.42
N MET A 204 11.00 -4.23 13.88
CA MET A 204 11.82 -5.37 13.47
C MET A 204 11.28 -6.70 14.00
N ALA A 205 10.70 -6.72 15.20
CA ALA A 205 10.04 -7.90 15.75
C ALA A 205 8.76 -8.26 14.96
N ILE A 206 7.98 -7.27 14.52
CA ILE A 206 6.78 -7.49 13.70
C ILE A 206 7.12 -8.06 12.31
N MET A 207 8.28 -7.73 11.75
CA MET A 207 8.77 -8.39 10.53
C MET A 207 9.11 -9.89 10.71
N GLY A 208 9.13 -10.38 11.96
CA GLY A 208 9.33 -11.80 12.29
C GLY A 208 8.12 -12.50 12.90
N GLU A 209 7.16 -11.77 13.46
CA GLU A 209 5.93 -12.31 14.05
C GLU A 209 4.74 -11.38 13.76
N ASN A 210 3.74 -11.92 13.05
CA ASN A 210 2.46 -11.29 12.77
C ASN A 210 1.82 -10.75 14.06
N TYR A 211 1.71 -9.42 14.16
CA TYR A 211 0.71 -8.78 15.01
C TYR A 211 -0.17 -7.91 14.14
N ASP A 212 -1.47 -8.15 14.29
CA ASP A 212 -2.60 -7.71 13.46
C ASP A 212 -2.62 -6.21 13.09
#